data_AF-C3X925-F1
#
_entry.id   AF-C3X925-F1
#
_cell.length_a   1.000
_cell.length_b   1.000
_cell.length_c   1.000
_cell.angle_alpha   90.00
_cell.angle_beta   90.00
_cell.angle_gamma   90.00
#
_symmetry.space_group_name_H-M   'P 1'
#
loop_
_entity.id
_entity.type
_entity.pdbx_description
1 polymer ?
#
loop_
_entity_poly.entity_id
_entity_poly.type
_entity_poly.pdbx_seq_one_letter_code
_entity_poly.pdbx_strand_id
1 'polypeptide(L)'
;MSTKKQIKRSCETWEDGHLGRDLNHAVRVGKEEEHKIEDALGLKMISIRLPEDLIQAYKDIAEFRGISGYQPLMRDALKRFAESEMKIIMNELAEEKRKKTSVKAA
;
A
#
# COMPACT_ATOMS: atom_id res chain seq x y z
N MET A 1 -32.26 -4.50 35.07
CA MET A 1 -31.13 -5.45 35.13
C MET A 1 -31.08 -6.18 33.80
N SER A 2 -30.12 -5.85 32.91
CA SER A 2 -30.07 -6.44 31.57
C SER A 2 -29.34 -7.79 31.64
N THR A 3 -30.07 -8.88 31.43
CA THR A 3 -29.60 -10.26 31.45
C THR A 3 -28.65 -10.52 30.28
N LYS A 4 -27.34 -10.56 30.54
CA LYS A 4 -26.33 -10.96 29.56
C LYS A 4 -26.54 -12.43 29.17
N LYS A 5 -27.10 -12.67 27.99
CA LYS A 5 -27.20 -14.00 27.38
C LYS A 5 -25.77 -14.50 27.08
N GLN A 6 -25.34 -15.60 27.69
CA GLN A 6 -24.03 -16.19 27.39
C GLN A 6 -24.01 -16.77 25.98
N ILE A 7 -23.06 -16.34 25.17
CA ILE A 7 -22.84 -16.88 23.82
C ILE A 7 -21.88 -18.07 23.93
N LYS A 8 -22.23 -19.21 23.31
CA LYS A 8 -21.33 -20.36 23.22
C LYS A 8 -20.13 -20.01 22.33
N ARG A 9 -18.93 -20.21 22.87
CA ARG A 9 -17.65 -20.04 22.17
C ARG A 9 -17.32 -21.32 21.40
N SER A 10 -17.90 -21.52 20.23
CA SER A 10 -17.56 -22.60 19.29
C SER A 10 -17.07 -22.04 17.95
N CYS A 11 -16.41 -22.87 17.13
CA CYS A 11 -16.00 -22.47 15.78
C CYS A 11 -17.22 -22.20 14.89
N GLU A 12 -18.28 -23.00 15.03
CA GLU A 12 -19.51 -22.87 14.25
C GLU A 12 -20.17 -21.50 14.43
N THR A 13 -20.12 -20.89 15.63
CA THR A 13 -20.66 -19.54 15.89
C THR A 13 -19.83 -18.40 15.27
N TRP A 14 -18.60 -18.68 14.82
CA TRP A 14 -17.82 -17.73 14.01
C TRP A 14 -18.15 -17.88 12.52
N GLU A 15 -18.23 -19.13 12.04
CA GLU A 15 -18.53 -19.43 10.64
C GLU A 15 -19.94 -19.00 10.22
N ASP A 16 -20.92 -19.21 11.09
CA ASP A 16 -22.31 -18.76 10.87
C ASP A 16 -22.47 -17.22 10.97
N GLY A 17 -21.46 -16.54 11.53
CA GLY A 17 -21.44 -15.09 11.69
C GLY A 17 -22.18 -14.54 12.91
N HIS A 18 -22.62 -15.38 13.85
CA HIS A 18 -23.16 -14.90 15.13
C HIS A 18 -22.11 -14.12 15.95
N LEU A 19 -20.83 -14.41 15.75
CA LEU A 19 -19.70 -13.67 16.32
C LEU A 19 -18.99 -12.85 15.22
N GLY A 20 -18.55 -11.64 15.57
CA GLY A 20 -17.72 -10.79 14.71
C GLY A 20 -18.43 -10.02 13.59
N ARG A 21 -19.69 -10.36 13.26
CA ARG A 21 -20.48 -9.63 12.23
C ARG A 21 -21.43 -8.56 12.78
N ASP A 22 -21.51 -8.40 14.10
CA ASP A 22 -22.34 -7.35 14.70
C ASP A 22 -21.66 -5.99 14.57
N LEU A 23 -22.32 -5.08 13.84
CA LEU A 23 -21.88 -3.68 13.65
C LEU A 23 -21.73 -2.93 14.98
N ASN A 24 -22.48 -3.29 16.03
CA ASN A 24 -22.34 -2.67 17.35
C ASN A 24 -20.97 -2.93 18.00
N HIS A 25 -20.26 -3.95 17.51
CA HIS A 25 -18.91 -4.31 17.96
C HIS A 25 -17.82 -3.92 16.95
N ALA A 26 -18.20 -3.38 15.78
CA ALA A 26 -17.28 -2.86 14.79
C ALA A 26 -17.07 -1.36 15.00
N VAL A 27 -15.97 -0.98 15.67
CA VAL A 27 -15.64 0.42 15.91
C VAL A 27 -14.37 0.78 15.14
N ARG A 28 -14.39 1.93 14.46
CA ARG A 28 -13.19 2.47 13.83
C ARG A 28 -12.13 2.72 14.89
N VAL A 29 -10.94 2.22 14.65
CA VAL A 29 -9.80 2.45 15.54
C VAL A 29 -9.43 3.94 15.60
N GLY A 30 -8.89 4.38 16.74
CA GLY A 30 -8.40 5.76 16.88
C GLY A 30 -7.21 6.05 15.96
N LYS A 31 -6.96 7.33 15.69
CA LYS A 31 -5.89 7.80 14.79
C LYS A 31 -4.50 7.28 15.15
N GLU A 32 -4.20 7.14 16.45
CA GLU A 32 -2.89 6.64 16.90
C GLU A 32 -2.62 5.20 16.48
N GLU A 33 -3.64 4.34 16.59
CA GLU A 33 -3.49 2.94 16.21
C GLU A 33 -3.50 2.79 14.69
N GLU A 34 -4.28 3.61 13.98
CA GLU A 34 -4.23 3.73 12.52
C GLU A 34 -2.80 4.10 12.06
N HIS A 35 -2.15 5.07 12.72
CA HIS A 35 -0.77 5.45 12.44
C HIS A 35 0.23 4.32 12.72
N LYS A 36 0.08 3.58 13.83
CA LYS A 36 0.95 2.42 14.12
C LYS A 36 0.82 1.33 13.04
N ILE A 37 -0.38 1.13 12.50
CA ILE A 37 -0.62 0.20 11.40
C ILE A 37 0.07 0.70 10.12
N GLU A 38 -0.10 1.99 9.79
CA GLU A 38 0.57 2.61 8.64
C GLU A 38 2.10 2.50 8.74
N ASP A 39 2.68 2.81 9.91
CA ASP A 39 4.10 2.70 10.21
C ASP A 39 4.59 1.25 10.07
N ALA A 40 3.87 0.28 10.64
CA ALA A 40 4.22 -1.13 10.55
C ALA A 40 4.20 -1.65 9.09
N LEU A 41 3.33 -1.08 8.25
CA LEU A 41 3.27 -1.38 6.81
C LEU A 41 4.28 -0.57 5.98
N GLY A 42 4.97 0.41 6.59
CA GLY A 42 5.84 1.35 5.88
C GLY A 42 5.09 2.23 4.88
N LEU A 43 3.80 2.48 5.12
CA LEU A 43 2.95 3.29 4.27
C LEU A 43 2.78 4.68 4.90
N LYS A 44 2.75 5.71 4.07
CA LYS A 44 2.45 7.07 4.48
C LYS A 44 1.35 7.63 3.62
N MET A 45 0.30 8.15 4.24
CA MET A 45 -0.73 8.87 3.51
C MET A 45 -0.15 10.17 2.94
N ILE A 46 -0.20 10.31 1.62
CA ILE A 46 0.17 11.54 0.92
C ILE A 46 -1.02 12.06 0.14
N SER A 47 -1.15 13.39 0.07
CA SER A 47 -2.10 14.05 -0.81
C SER A 47 -1.37 14.52 -2.05
N ILE A 48 -1.73 13.98 -3.21
CA ILE A 48 -1.17 14.35 -4.52
C ILE A 48 -2.32 14.73 -5.46
N ARG A 49 -2.09 15.70 -6.33
CA ARG A 49 -3.01 16.03 -7.43
C ARG A 49 -2.55 15.31 -8.68
N LEU A 50 -3.48 14.65 -9.36
CA LEU A 50 -3.24 13.93 -10.60
C LEU A 50 -4.21 14.44 -11.68
N PRO A 51 -3.80 14.48 -12.95
CA PRO A 51 -4.70 14.72 -14.07
C PRO A 51 -5.85 13.70 -14.10
N GLU A 52 -7.05 14.14 -14.48
CA GLU A 52 -8.25 13.30 -14.50
C GLU A 52 -8.15 12.16 -15.52
N ASP A 53 -7.58 12.44 -16.67
CA ASP A 53 -7.32 11.46 -17.74
C ASP A 53 -6.38 10.34 -17.28
N LEU A 54 -5.36 10.68 -16.49
CA LEU A 54 -4.44 9.71 -15.92
C LEU A 54 -5.15 8.80 -14.90
N ILE A 55 -6.01 9.37 -14.04
CA ILE A 55 -6.81 8.59 -13.09
C ILE A 55 -7.72 7.63 -13.85
N GLN A 56 -8.35 8.08 -14.94
CA GLN A 56 -9.23 7.25 -15.75
C GLN A 56 -8.44 6.11 -16.41
N ALA A 57 -7.29 6.38 -16.99
CA ALA A 57 -6.42 5.36 -17.59
C ALA A 57 -6.02 4.28 -16.57
N TYR A 58 -5.68 4.66 -15.33
CA TYR A 58 -5.37 3.67 -14.30
C TYR A 58 -6.58 2.80 -13.91
N LYS A 59 -7.79 3.37 -13.90
CA LYS A 59 -9.02 2.60 -13.65
C LYS A 59 -9.27 1.58 -14.75
N ASP A 60 -9.19 2.00 -16.01
CA ASP A 60 -9.42 1.14 -17.17
C ASP A 60 -8.40 -0.02 -17.20
N ILE A 61 -7.13 0.27 -16.91
CA ILE A 61 -6.09 -0.76 -16.80
C ILE A 61 -6.35 -1.71 -15.64
N ALA A 62 -6.79 -1.21 -14.48
CA ALA A 62 -7.08 -2.03 -13.32
C ALA A 62 -8.26 -2.99 -13.59
N GLU A 63 -9.33 -2.48 -14.22
CA GLU A 63 -10.48 -3.28 -14.63
C GLU A 63 -10.07 -4.38 -15.61
N PHE A 64 -9.33 -4.01 -16.67
CA PHE A 64 -8.85 -4.98 -17.67
C PHE A 64 -7.95 -6.07 -17.07
N ARG A 65 -7.13 -5.72 -16.06
CA ARG A 65 -6.21 -6.66 -15.39
C ARG A 65 -6.84 -7.39 -14.21
N GLY A 66 -8.11 -7.14 -13.88
CA GLY A 66 -8.79 -7.73 -12.71
C GLY A 66 -8.21 -7.30 -11.36
N ILE A 67 -7.58 -6.12 -11.29
CA ILE A 67 -7.02 -5.55 -10.06
C ILE A 67 -8.12 -4.73 -9.38
N SER A 68 -8.39 -5.03 -8.11
CA SER A 68 -9.36 -4.28 -7.30
C SER A 68 -8.82 -2.88 -6.97
N GLY A 69 -9.07 -1.93 -7.87
CA GLY A 69 -8.79 -0.51 -7.70
C GLY A 69 -7.52 0.00 -8.41
N TYR A 70 -7.51 1.31 -8.64
CA TYR A 70 -6.44 2.01 -9.37
C TYR A 70 -5.26 2.39 -8.46
N GLN A 71 -5.51 2.59 -7.16
CA GLN A 71 -4.47 3.03 -6.20
C GLN A 71 -3.35 2.00 -6.01
N PRO A 72 -3.63 0.67 -5.89
CA PRO A 72 -2.57 -0.34 -5.83
C PRO A 72 -1.69 -0.35 -7.08
N LEU A 73 -2.31 -0.22 -8.25
CA LEU A 73 -1.62 -0.17 -9.54
C LEU A 73 -0.72 1.06 -9.64
N MET A 74 -1.23 2.23 -9.25
CA MET A 74 -0.47 3.46 -9.22
C MET A 74 0.74 3.38 -8.28
N ARG A 75 0.56 2.80 -7.08
CA ARG A 75 1.67 2.60 -6.13
C ARG A 75 2.76 1.71 -6.71
N ASP A 76 2.39 0.62 -7.37
CA ASP A 76 3.33 -0.28 -8.02
C ASP A 76 4.07 0.40 -9.19
N ALA A 77 3.35 1.17 -10.02
CA ALA A 77 3.95 1.94 -11.11
C ALA A 77 4.99 2.97 -10.60
N LEU A 78 4.65 3.73 -9.56
CA LEU A 78 5.55 4.70 -8.93
C LEU A 78 6.80 4.01 -8.35
N LYS A 79 6.63 2.86 -7.70
CA LYS A 79 7.75 2.08 -7.16
C LYS A 79 8.69 1.59 -8.26
N ARG A 80 8.14 1.00 -9.33
CA ARG A 80 8.93 0.50 -10.46
C ARG A 80 9.73 1.61 -11.13
N PHE A 81 9.12 2.77 -11.31
CA PHE A 81 9.80 3.95 -11.85
C PHE A 81 10.96 4.40 -10.96
N ALA A 82 10.72 4.55 -9.65
CA ALA A 82 11.79 4.94 -8.73
C ALA A 82 12.95 3.93 -8.72
N GLU A 83 12.65 2.63 -8.73
CA GLU A 83 13.67 1.58 -8.79
C GLU A 83 14.47 1.59 -10.10
N SER A 84 13.83 1.87 -11.25
CA SER A 84 14.53 1.97 -12.53
C SER A 84 15.43 3.20 -12.58
N GLU A 85 14.93 4.37 -12.17
CA GLU A 85 15.71 5.62 -12.17
C GLU A 85 16.92 5.52 -11.26
N MET A 86 16.76 4.95 -10.06
CA MET A 86 17.88 4.76 -9.14
C MET A 86 18.97 3.86 -9.74
N LYS A 87 18.61 2.82 -10.49
CA LYS A 87 19.60 1.96 -11.17
C LYS A 87 20.35 2.73 -12.26
N ILE A 88 19.66 3.56 -13.04
CA ILE A 88 20.27 4.40 -14.09
C ILE A 88 21.28 5.35 -13.46
N ILE A 89 20.87 6.11 -12.43
CA ILE A 89 21.74 7.05 -11.71
C ILE A 89 22.99 6.35 -11.15
N MET A 90 22.84 5.16 -10.55
CA MET A 90 23.97 4.41 -10.00
C MET A 90 24.96 3.98 -11.08
N ASN A 91 24.47 3.58 -12.26
CA ASN A 91 25.31 3.21 -13.38
C ASN A 91 26.09 4.42 -13.91
N GLU A 92 25.43 5.57 -14.08
CA GLU A 92 26.06 6.82 -14.50
C GLU A 92 27.17 7.25 -13.53
N LEU A 93 26.88 7.22 -12.22
CA LEU A 93 27.87 7.53 -11.18
C LEU A 93 29.06 6.56 -11.19
N ALA A 94 28.82 5.27 -11.44
CA ALA A 94 29.88 4.27 -11.54
C ALA A 94 30.75 4.51 -12.78
N GLU A 95 30.16 4.86 -13.91
CA GLU A 95 30.88 5.21 -15.13
C GLU A 95 31.72 6.46 -14.97
N GLU A 96 31.18 7.52 -14.36
CA GLU A 96 31.94 8.73 -14.06
C GLU A 96 33.15 8.45 -13.17
N LYS A 97 32.97 7.64 -12.11
CA LYS A 97 34.07 7.25 -11.23
C LYS A 97 35.14 6.48 -12.00
N ARG A 98 34.75 5.54 -12.88
CA ARG A 98 35.68 4.80 -13.74
C ARG A 98 36.47 5.74 -14.64
N LYS A 99 35.81 6.69 -15.30
CA LYS A 99 36.45 7.70 -16.17
C LYS A 99 37.41 8.60 -15.38
N LYS A 100 37.03 9.04 -14.17
CA LYS A 100 37.87 9.87 -13.29
C LYS A 100 39.11 9.10 -12.79
N THR A 101 38.99 7.81 -12.50
CA THR A 101 40.12 6.96 -12.09
C THR A 101 41.07 6.67 -13.25
N SER A 102 40.56 6.40 -14.46
CA SER A 102 41.41 6.16 -15.64
C SER A 102 42.19 7.40 -16.08
N VAL A 103 41.61 8.59 -15.93
CA VAL A 103 42.29 9.87 -16.24
C VAL A 103 43.35 10.23 -15.18
N LYS A 104 43.18 9.80 -13.92
CA LYS A 104 44.19 10.00 -12.87
C LYS A 104 45.34 8.99 -12.91
N ALA A 105 45.15 7.86 -13.58
CA ALA A 105 46.16 6.79 -13.69
C ALA A 105 46.99 6.86 -14.98
N ALA A 106 46.64 7.76 -15.90
CA ALA A 106 47.38 8.08 -17.13
C ALA A 106 48.12 9.41 -16.95
#